data_AF-W8YMG6-F1
#
_entry.id   AF-W8YMG6-F1
#
_cell.length_a   1.000
_cell.length_b   1.000
_cell.length_c   1.000
_cell.angle_alpha   90.00
_cell.angle_beta   90.00
_cell.angle_gamma   90.00
#
_symmetry.space_group_name_H-M   'P 1'
#
loop_
_entity.id
_entity.type
_entity.pdbx_description
1 polymer ?
#
loop_
_entity_poly.entity_id
_entity_poly.type
_entity_poly.pdbx_seq_one_letter_code
_entity_poly.pdbx_strand_id
1 'polypeptide(L)' 'MKNFKEILEKGAIPIGQSDKFGKSLHQFDEIQYENERYLIVWHPTYSEFVGSHESGNWISHTDLHKSIWIKNLISLQR' A
#
# COMPACT_ATOMS: atom_id res chain seq x y z
N MET A 1 7.77 8.87 20.95
CA MET A 1 7.53 7.47 20.57
C MET A 1 6.06 7.01 20.63
N LYS A 2 5.08 7.92 20.70
CA LYS A 2 3.63 7.57 20.73
C LYS A 2 2.93 7.58 19.36
N ASN A 3 3.51 8.18 18.32
CA ASN A 3 2.82 8.36 17.05
C ASN A 3 2.70 7.08 16.19
N PHE A 4 3.69 6.19 16.18
CA PHE A 4 3.72 5.09 15.20
C PHE A 4 2.56 4.10 15.40
N LYS A 5 2.20 3.80 16.66
CA LYS A 5 1.09 2.90 16.98
C LYS A 5 -0.28 3.53 16.69
N GLU A 6 -0.50 4.80 17.03
CA GLU A 6 -1.73 5.51 16.68
C GLU A 6 -1.89 5.69 15.16
N ILE A 7 -0.79 5.84 14.43
CA ILE A 7 -0.78 5.89 12.96
C ILE A 7 -1.16 4.53 12.37
N LEU A 8 -0.64 3.42 12.92
CA LEU A 8 -1.06 2.06 12.54
C LEU A 8 -2.53 1.79 12.88
N GLU A 9 -3.01 2.25 14.03
CA GLU A 9 -4.41 2.12 14.49
C GLU A 9 -5.40 2.92 13.63
N LYS A 10 -4.93 3.98 12.94
CA LYS A 10 -5.74 4.71 11.93
C LYS A 10 -5.80 3.99 10.58
N GLY A 11 -5.08 2.88 10.41
CA GLY A 11 -5.22 1.92 9.31
C GLY A 11 -4.85 2.39 7.91
N ALA A 12 -4.63 3.69 7.68
CA ALA A 12 -4.49 4.23 6.33
C ALA A 12 -3.50 5.41 6.31
N ILE A 13 -2.20 5.12 6.32
CA ILE A 13 -1.20 6.14 5.97
C ILE A 13 -1.33 6.41 4.47
N PRO A 14 -1.72 7.61 4.03
CA PRO A 14 -1.76 7.92 2.61
C PRO A 14 -0.34 7.92 2.04
N ILE A 15 -0.15 7.27 0.89
CA ILE A 15 1.18 7.18 0.26
C ILE A 15 1.42 8.29 -0.77
N GLY A 16 0.47 9.23 -0.91
CA GLY A 16 0.55 10.32 -1.88
C GLY A 16 0.32 9.88 -3.33
N GLN A 17 -0.23 8.68 -3.55
CA GLN A 17 -0.58 8.17 -4.87
C GLN A 17 -2.04 7.71 -4.94
N SER A 18 -2.51 7.55 -6.16
CA SER A 18 -3.80 6.95 -6.47
C SER A 18 -3.62 5.79 -7.43
N ASP A 19 -4.55 4.84 -7.41
CA ASP A 19 -4.63 3.76 -8.39
C ASP A 19 -5.04 4.31 -9.78
N LYS A 20 -5.14 3.41 -10.77
CA LYS A 20 -5.45 3.79 -12.15
C LYS A 20 -6.84 4.41 -12.35
N PHE A 21 -7.72 4.31 -11.37
CA PHE A 21 -9.06 4.89 -11.36
C PHE A 21 -9.17 6.11 -10.44
N GLY A 22 -8.06 6.59 -9.88
CA GLY A 22 -8.01 7.75 -9.01
C GLY A 22 -8.33 7.45 -7.54
N LYS A 23 -8.45 6.19 -7.13
CA LYS A 23 -8.62 5.81 -5.72
C LYS A 23 -7.32 6.07 -4.96
N SER A 24 -7.36 6.93 -3.94
CA SER A 24 -6.21 7.19 -3.08
C SER A 24 -5.72 5.90 -2.42
N LEU A 25 -4.42 5.63 -2.58
CA LEU A 25 -3.72 4.47 -2.03
C LEU A 25 -3.15 4.79 -0.64
N HIS A 26 -3.17 3.77 0.21
CA HIS A 26 -2.69 3.82 1.58
C HIS A 26 -1.82 2.60 1.88
N GLN A 27 -0.99 2.70 2.91
CA GLN A 27 -0.33 1.54 3.48
C GLN A 27 -1.38 0.47 3.85
N PHE A 28 -1.03 -0.79 3.59
CA PHE A 28 -1.89 -1.97 3.78
C PHE A 28 -3.11 -2.07 2.87
N ASP A 29 -3.18 -1.25 1.83
CA ASP A 29 -4.04 -1.56 0.70
C ASP A 29 -3.50 -2.81 -0.03
N GLU A 30 -4.39 -3.77 -0.24
CA GLU A 30 -4.24 -4.81 -1.23
C GLU A 30 -4.60 -4.21 -2.60
N ILE A 31 -3.69 -4.35 -3.55
CA ILE A 31 -3.83 -3.84 -4.91
C ILE A 31 -3.57 -4.97 -5.91
N GLN A 32 -4.24 -4.91 -7.05
CA GLN A 32 -3.93 -5.76 -8.20
C GLN A 32 -3.05 -4.98 -9.18
N TYR A 33 -1.92 -5.56 -9.57
CA TYR A 33 -1.12 -5.08 -10.68
C TYR A 33 -0.88 -6.26 -11.62
N GLU A 34 -1.22 -6.08 -12.89
CA GLU A 34 -1.34 -7.19 -13.84
C GLU A 34 -2.31 -8.27 -13.31
N ASN A 35 -1.83 -9.50 -13.13
CA ASN A 35 -2.64 -10.63 -12.64
C ASN A 35 -2.29 -11.04 -11.19
N GLU A 36 -1.45 -10.27 -10.52
CA GLU A 36 -0.95 -10.59 -9.17
C GLU A 36 -1.44 -9.57 -8.14
N ARG A 37 -1.47 -9.99 -6.87
CA ARG A 37 -1.89 -9.16 -5.73
C ARG A 37 -0.70 -8.73 -4.91
N TYR A 38 -0.64 -7.44 -4.60
CA TYR A 38 0.44 -6.84 -3.83
C TYR A 38 -0.12 -6.13 -2.61
N LEU A 39 0.69 -6.05 -1.56
CA LEU A 39 0.38 -5.26 -0.37
C LEU A 39 1.26 -4.01 -0.34
N ILE A 40 0.65 -2.84 -0.17
CA ILE A 40 1.42 -1.60 -0.05
C ILE A 40 2.11 -1.55 1.32
N VAL A 41 3.44 -1.50 1.32
CA VAL A 41 4.28 -1.45 2.53
C VAL A 41 5.47 -0.51 2.35
N TRP A 42 6.05 -0.05 3.47
CA TRP A 42 7.27 0.77 3.46
C TRP A 42 8.51 -0.11 3.23
N HIS A 43 9.33 0.22 2.23
CA HIS A 43 10.59 -0.45 1.95
C HIS A 43 11.78 0.33 2.55
N PRO A 44 12.44 -0.16 3.63
CA PRO A 44 13.42 0.63 4.38
C PRO A 44 14.69 0.96 3.58
N THR A 45 15.13 0.07 2.68
CA THR A 45 16.35 0.30 1.87
C THR A 45 16.18 1.42 0.85
N TYR A 46 14.98 1.57 0.29
CA TYR A 46 14.69 2.58 -0.74
C TYR A 46 14.00 3.82 -0.16
N SER A 47 13.55 3.75 1.10
CA SER A 47 12.83 4.82 1.78
C SER A 47 11.58 5.28 1.01
N GLU A 48 10.81 4.32 0.50
CA GLU A 48 9.59 4.57 -0.26
C GLU A 48 8.53 3.48 -0.02
N PHE A 49 7.29 3.75 -0.42
CA PHE A 49 6.22 2.75 -0.43
C PHE A 49 6.27 1.93 -1.73
N VAL A 50 6.18 0.62 -1.59
CA VAL A 50 6.16 -0.35 -2.70
C VAL A 50 4.95 -1.27 -2.56
N GLY A 51 4.52 -1.88 -3.66
CA GLY A 51 3.61 -3.02 -3.61
C GLY A 51 4.46 -4.28 -3.46
N SER A 52 4.41 -4.93 -2.31
CA SER A 52 5.18 -6.14 -2.01
C SER A 52 4.39 -7.40 -2.35
N HIS A 53 5.05 -8.37 -2.97
CA HIS A 53 4.53 -9.71 -3.25
C HIS A 53 5.17 -10.75 -2.33
N GLU A 54 4.47 -11.85 -2.06
CA GLU A 54 4.98 -12.95 -1.21
C GLU A 54 6.21 -13.66 -1.80
N SER A 55 6.39 -13.62 -3.11
CA SER A 55 7.57 -14.19 -3.79
C SER A 55 8.85 -13.37 -3.60
N GLY A 56 8.79 -12.23 -2.90
CA GLY A 56 9.90 -11.28 -2.76
C GLY A 56 10.03 -10.28 -3.92
N ASN A 57 9.17 -10.36 -4.94
CA ASN A 57 9.05 -9.33 -5.97
C ASN A 57 8.32 -8.09 -5.41
N TRP A 58 8.54 -6.94 -6.02
CA TRP A 58 7.79 -5.73 -5.71
C TRP A 58 7.52 -4.88 -6.94
N ILE A 59 6.48 -4.06 -6.86
CA ILE A 59 6.24 -2.95 -7.79
C ILE A 59 6.77 -1.66 -7.16
N SER A 60 7.49 -0.88 -7.97
CA SER A 60 8.11 0.38 -7.56
C SER A 60 7.06 1.40 -7.13
N HIS A 61 7.45 2.37 -6.31
CA HIS A 61 6.58 3.49 -5.97
C HIS A 61 6.02 4.17 -7.24
N THR A 62 6.86 4.36 -8.26
CA THR A 62 6.47 5.01 -9.52
C THR A 62 5.46 4.22 -10.33
N ASP A 63 5.34 2.90 -10.15
CA ASP A 63 4.39 2.06 -10.90
C ASP A 63 3.07 1.80 -10.16
N LEU A 64 2.97 2.18 -8.88
CA LEU A 64 1.75 1.96 -8.08
C LEU A 64 0.50 2.57 -8.71
N HIS A 65 0.63 3.68 -9.44
CA HIS A 65 -0.48 4.31 -10.17
C HIS A 65 -1.13 3.45 -11.25
N LYS A 66 -0.48 2.38 -11.69
CA LYS A 66 -1.01 1.45 -12.69
C LYS A 66 -1.85 0.34 -12.07
N SER A 67 -1.84 0.20 -10.75
CA SER A 67 -2.57 -0.83 -10.03
C SER A 67 -4.07 -0.52 -9.91
N ILE A 68 -4.83 -1.48 -9.40
CA ILE A 68 -6.25 -1.37 -9.04
C ILE A 68 -6.37 -1.62 -7.54
N TRP A 69 -6.99 -0.70 -6.82
CA TRP A 69 -7.29 -0.91 -5.41
C TRP A 69 -8.35 -2.01 -5.21
N ILE A 70 -8.11 -2.93 -4.26
CA ILE A 70 -9.05 -4.00 -3.90
C ILE A 70 -9.70 -3.72 -2.55
N LYS A 71 -8.88 -3.66 -1.49
CA LYS A 71 -9.34 -3.46 -0.11
C LYS A 71 -8.20 -2.96 0.76
N ASN A 72 -8.53 -2.35 1.89
CA ASN A 72 -7.56 -2.11 2.95
C ASN A 72 -7.62 -3.26 3.96
N LEU A 73 -6.47 -3.85 4.32
CA LEU A 73 -6.43 -5.01 5.22
C LEU A 73 -6.65 -4.64 6.70
N ILE A 74 -6.52 -3.38 7.08
CA ILE A 74 -6.62 -2.92 8.48
C ILE A 74 -7.96 -2.23 8.75
N SER A 75 -8.70 -1.80 7.72
CA SER A 75 -9.99 -1.10 7.89
C SER A 75 -11.15 -1.96 8.41
N LEU A 76 -10.95 -3.26 8.66
CA LEU A 76 -12.00 -4.18 9.11
C LEU A 76 -12.15 -4.30 10.64
N GLN A 77 -11.36 -3.57 11.43
CA GLN A 77 -11.60 -3.46 12.88
C GLN A 77 -12.46 -2.22 13.16
N ARG A 78 -13.78 -2.38 13.04
CA ARG A 78 -14.78 -1.43 13.57
C ARG A 78 -15.63 -2.12 14.62
#